data_AF-A0A9P8A116-F1
#
_entry.id   AF-A0A9P8A116-F1
#
_cell.length_a   1.000
_cell.length_b   1.000
_cell.length_c   1.000
_cell.angle_alpha   90.00
_cell.angle_beta   90.00
_cell.angle_gamma   90.00
#
_symmetry.space_group_name_H-M   'P 1'
#
loop_
_entity.id
_entity.type
_entity.pdbx_description
1 polymer ?
#
loop_
_entity_poly.entity_id
_entity_poly.type
_entity_poly.pdbx_seq_one_letter_code
_entity_poly.pdbx_strand_id
1 'polypeptide(L)'
;MGESLWSTLGVAALEHHWTTLLYSAIGCSLIVQLSQTLCPRLFPSTYPQLAGAKKLNWDVHVVSSVHAIAIVFLSTPLLWNETLMQNKIFGYDFYAGQVYAIACG
;
A
#
# COMPACT_ATOMS: atom_id res chain seq x y z
N MET A 1 33.37 3.71 -6.34
CA MET A 1 31.96 3.92 -5.94
C MET A 1 31.40 2.54 -5.63
N GLY A 2 31.00 2.29 -4.39
CA GLY A 2 30.41 0.99 -4.03
C GLY A 2 29.04 0.84 -4.70
N GLU A 3 28.71 -0.36 -5.14
CA GLU A 3 27.37 -0.68 -5.62
C GLU A 3 26.34 -0.44 -4.50
N SER A 4 25.18 0.13 -4.83
CA SER A 4 24.10 0.32 -3.85
C SER A 4 23.52 -1.05 -3.47
N LEU A 5 23.11 -1.24 -2.21
CA LEU A 5 22.49 -2.50 -1.74
C LEU A 5 21.37 -2.99 -2.67
N TRP A 6 20.57 -2.05 -3.18
CA TRP A 6 19.44 -2.32 -4.08
C TRP A 6 19.88 -2.88 -5.42
N SER A 7 21.01 -2.40 -5.95
CA SER A 7 21.59 -2.91 -7.19
C SER A 7 22.14 -4.34 -7.02
N THR A 8 22.78 -4.63 -5.88
CA THR A 8 23.26 -5.99 -5.54
C THR A 8 22.10 -6.98 -5.39
N LEU A 9 20.95 -6.53 -4.88
CA LEU A 9 19.74 -7.34 -4.73
C LEU A 9 18.90 -7.45 -6.02
N GLY A 10 19.32 -6.82 -7.12
CA GLY A 10 18.59 -6.84 -8.40
C GLY A 10 17.32 -5.97 -8.43
N VAL A 11 17.14 -5.07 -7.45
CA VAL A 11 15.97 -4.19 -7.30
C VAL A 11 16.36 -2.71 -7.34
N ALA A 12 17.20 -2.32 -8.30
CA ALA A 12 17.72 -0.96 -8.40
C ALA A 12 16.62 0.13 -8.45
N ALA A 13 15.46 -0.16 -9.03
CA ALA A 13 14.33 0.77 -9.05
C ALA A 13 13.77 1.06 -7.63
N LEU A 14 13.87 0.12 -6.70
CA LEU A 14 13.39 0.27 -5.32
C LEU A 14 14.16 1.34 -4.55
N GLU A 15 15.41 1.64 -4.93
CA GLU A 15 16.23 2.70 -4.33
C GLU A 15 15.52 4.06 -4.31
N HIS A 16 14.64 4.31 -5.30
CA HIS A 16 13.93 5.57 -5.44
C HIS A 16 12.59 5.59 -4.68
N HIS A 17 12.11 4.43 -4.22
CA HIS A 17 10.75 4.25 -3.70
C HIS A 17 10.69 3.58 -2.32
N TRP A 18 11.84 3.19 -1.74
CA TRP A 18 11.88 2.46 -0.47
C TRP A 18 11.25 3.23 0.69
N THR A 19 11.37 4.56 0.70
CA THR A 19 10.72 5.43 1.71
C THR A 19 9.20 5.40 1.56
N THR A 20 8.70 5.46 0.33
CA THR A 20 7.28 5.34 0.01
C THR A 20 6.71 4.00 0.47
N LEU A 21 7.43 2.91 0.22
CA LEU A 21 7.06 1.57 0.70
C LEU A 21 6.96 1.55 2.23
N LEU A 22 8.00 2.07 2.91
CA LEU A 22 8.01 2.13 4.38
C LEU A 22 6.84 2.99 4.92
N TYR A 23 6.58 4.15 4.31
CA TYR A 23 5.47 5.01 4.71
C TYR A 23 4.12 4.36 4.47
N SER A 24 3.96 3.57 3.40
CA SER A 24 2.74 2.80 3.15
C SER A 24 2.52 1.75 4.22
N ALA A 25 3.55 0.98 4.58
CA ALA A 25 3.46 -0.03 5.64
C ALA A 25 3.12 0.57 7.01
N ILE A 26 3.71 1.73 7.33
CA ILE A 26 3.35 2.50 8.52
C ILE A 26 1.90 3.01 8.42
N GLY A 27 1.49 3.50 7.25
CA GLY A 27 0.12 3.93 6.97
C GLY A 27 -0.91 2.83 7.22
N CYS A 28 -0.67 1.62 6.72
CA CYS A 28 -1.50 0.45 6.98
C CYS A 28 -1.61 0.15 8.48
N SER A 29 -0.50 0.24 9.21
CA SER A 29 -0.47 0.07 10.66
C SER A 29 -1.29 1.15 11.39
N LEU A 30 -1.23 2.40 10.93
CA LEU A 30 -2.05 3.49 11.46
C LEU A 30 -3.54 3.28 11.17
N ILE A 31 -3.90 2.74 10.00
CA ILE A 31 -5.30 2.42 9.65
C ILE A 31 -5.85 1.33 10.59
N VAL A 32 -5.05 0.35 11.02
CA VAL A 32 -5.47 -0.61 12.07
C VAL A 32 -5.86 0.13 13.36
N GLN A 33 -5.01 1.05 13.82
CA GLN A 33 -5.28 1.83 15.04
C GLN A 33 -6.52 2.72 14.89
N LEU A 34 -6.73 3.30 13.70
CA LEU A 34 -7.93 4.06 13.38
C LEU A 34 -9.17 3.16 13.35
N SER A 35 -9.09 1.95 12.79
CA SER A 35 -10.18 0.97 12.83
C SER A 35 -10.58 0.68 14.27
N GLN A 36 -9.62 0.44 15.16
CA GLN A 36 -9.88 0.12 16.57
C GLN A 36 -10.56 1.26 17.35
N THR A 37 -10.37 2.51 16.93
CA THR A 37 -10.95 3.69 17.58
C THR A 37 -12.27 4.13 16.94
N LEU A 38 -12.43 3.95 15.63
CA LEU A 38 -13.62 4.36 14.88
C LEU A 38 -14.70 3.28 14.82
N CYS A 39 -14.33 2.01 14.63
CA CYS A 39 -15.28 0.90 14.50
C CYS A 39 -16.18 0.69 15.73
N PRO A 40 -15.74 0.90 17.00
CA PRO A 40 -16.66 0.87 18.14
C PRO A 40 -17.78 1.93 18.05
N ARG A 41 -17.53 3.06 17.37
CA ARG A 41 -18.51 4.14 17.19
C ARG A 41 -19.38 3.94 15.97
N LEU A 42 -18.80 3.46 14.86
CA LEU A 42 -19.52 3.22 13.60
C LEU A 42 -20.32 1.91 13.62
N PHE A 43 -19.82 0.88 14.29
CA PHE A 43 -20.41 -0.45 14.38
C PHE A 43 -20.57 -0.91 15.86
N PRO A 44 -21.27 -0.13 16.70
CA PRO A 44 -21.33 -0.37 18.15
C PRO A 44 -21.99 -1.70 18.51
N SER A 45 -22.86 -2.23 17.66
CA SER A 45 -23.50 -3.53 17.91
C SER A 45 -22.58 -4.71 17.62
N THR A 46 -21.67 -4.63 16.64
CA THR A 46 -20.93 -5.80 16.14
C THR A 46 -19.49 -5.81 16.65
N TYR A 47 -18.78 -4.69 16.51
CA TYR A 47 -17.34 -4.62 16.74
C TYR A 47 -16.94 -4.91 18.19
N PRO A 48 -17.64 -4.40 19.23
CA PRO A 48 -17.30 -4.70 20.62
C PRO A 48 -17.46 -6.18 21.02
N GLN A 49 -18.28 -6.94 20.28
CA GLN A 49 -18.48 -8.37 20.52
C GLN A 49 -17.33 -9.24 19.98
N LEU A 50 -16.46 -8.67 19.15
CA LEU A 50 -15.32 -9.38 18.58
C LEU A 50 -14.13 -9.37 19.55
N ALA A 51 -13.47 -10.51 19.68
CA ALA A 51 -12.28 -10.68 20.50
C ALA A 51 -11.18 -11.45 19.75
N GLY A 52 -9.93 -11.24 20.18
CA GLY A 52 -8.76 -11.94 19.65
C GLY A 52 -8.64 -11.86 18.12
N ALA A 53 -8.37 -13.00 17.49
CA ALA A 53 -8.14 -13.09 16.04
C ALA A 53 -9.32 -12.58 15.19
N LYS A 54 -10.57 -12.71 15.66
CA LYS A 54 -11.74 -12.22 14.90
C LYS A 54 -11.77 -10.69 14.79
N LYS A 55 -11.36 -10.02 15.87
CA LYS A 55 -11.27 -8.56 15.90
C LYS A 55 -10.14 -8.06 15.01
N LEU A 56 -8.97 -8.71 15.09
CA LEU A 56 -7.86 -8.41 14.19
C LEU A 56 -8.24 -8.65 12.72
N ASN A 57 -8.94 -9.74 12.41
CA ASN A 57 -9.41 -10.02 11.05
C ASN A 57 -10.34 -8.90 10.54
N TRP A 58 -11.24 -8.40 11.38
CA TRP A 58 -12.08 -7.24 11.05
C TRP A 58 -11.22 -6.02 10.70
N ASP A 59 -10.25 -5.68 11.57
CA ASP A 59 -9.37 -4.53 11.34
C ASP A 59 -8.57 -4.68 10.03
N VAL A 60 -8.06 -5.88 9.73
CA VAL A 60 -7.36 -6.18 8.48
C VAL A 60 -8.27 -6.02 7.25
N HIS A 61 -9.56 -6.37 7.34
CA HIS A 61 -10.51 -6.11 6.26
C HIS A 61 -10.74 -4.60 6.04
N VAL A 62 -10.79 -3.80 7.11
CA VAL A 62 -10.89 -2.34 7.00
C VAL A 62 -9.64 -1.78 6.31
N VAL A 63 -8.45 -2.17 6.75
CA VAL A 63 -7.16 -1.73 6.17
C VAL A 63 -7.08 -2.08 4.69
N SER A 64 -7.32 -3.35 4.34
CA SER A 64 -7.22 -3.81 2.94
C SER A 64 -8.25 -3.14 2.04
N SER A 65 -9.46 -2.83 2.54
CA SER A 65 -10.48 -2.09 1.78
C SER A 65 -10.02 -0.65 1.50
N VAL A 66 -9.54 0.06 2.52
CA VAL A 66 -9.04 1.45 2.36
C VAL A 66 -7.84 1.48 1.43
N HIS A 67 -6.89 0.57 1.61
CA HIS A 67 -5.67 0.47 0.80
C HIS A 67 -5.98 0.13 -0.65
N ALA A 68 -6.87 -0.82 -0.90
CA ALA A 68 -7.30 -1.18 -2.26
C ALA A 68 -7.98 0.00 -2.98
N ILE A 69 -8.87 0.72 -2.29
CA ILE A 69 -9.52 1.91 -2.86
C ILE A 69 -8.47 2.97 -3.24
N ALA A 70 -7.51 3.24 -2.34
CA ALA A 70 -6.44 4.20 -2.61
C ALA A 70 -5.60 3.79 -3.83
N ILE A 71 -5.19 2.52 -3.92
CA ILE A 71 -4.39 2.00 -5.05
C ILE A 71 -5.18 2.12 -6.36
N VAL A 72 -6.47 1.82 -6.38
CA VAL A 72 -7.32 1.94 -7.58
C VAL A 72 -7.37 3.40 -8.06
N PHE A 73 -7.58 4.35 -7.15
CA PHE A 73 -7.57 5.77 -7.50
C PHE A 73 -6.21 6.23 -8.02
N LEU A 74 -5.12 5.86 -7.35
CA LEU A 74 -3.76 6.23 -7.74
C LEU A 74 -3.29 5.56 -9.03
N SER A 75 -3.76 4.35 -9.33
CA SER A 75 -3.39 3.62 -10.56
C SER A 75 -4.19 4.05 -11.79
N THR A 76 -5.35 4.70 -11.62
CA THR A 76 -6.21 5.17 -12.72
C THR A 76 -5.45 5.97 -13.80
N PRO A 77 -4.66 7.00 -13.50
CA PRO A 77 -3.93 7.74 -14.53
C PRO A 77 -2.86 6.90 -15.26
N LEU A 78 -2.36 5.81 -14.65
CA LEU A 78 -1.36 4.94 -15.28
C LEU A 78 -1.88 4.23 -16.52
N LEU A 79 -3.21 4.08 -16.64
CA LEU A 79 -3.85 3.45 -17.81
C LEU A 79 -3.61 4.23 -19.11
N TRP A 80 -3.26 5.51 -19.02
CA TRP A 80 -2.95 6.39 -20.15
C TRP A 80 -1.49 6.86 -20.16
N ASN A 81 -0.61 6.24 -19.38
CA ASN A 81 0.81 6.57 -19.40
C ASN A 81 1.48 5.99 -20.66
N GLU A 82 1.95 6.87 -21.56
CA GLU A 82 2.52 6.46 -22.86
C GLU A 82 3.72 5.51 -22.71
N THR A 83 4.61 5.76 -21.74
CA THR A 83 5.79 4.93 -21.47
C THR A 83 5.39 3.50 -21.11
N LEU A 84 4.40 3.35 -20.22
CA LEU A 84 3.90 2.04 -19.79
C LEU A 84 3.04 1.38 -20.87
N MET A 85 2.34 2.15 -21.70
CA MET A 85 1.58 1.62 -22.83
C MET A 85 2.49 1.01 -23.91
N GLN A 86 3.64 1.66 -24.18
CA GLN A 86 4.64 1.16 -25.12
C GLN A 86 5.35 -0.09 -24.60
N ASN A 87 5.64 -0.16 -23.30
CA ASN A 87 6.27 -1.33 -22.69
C ASN A 87 5.67 -1.63 -21.31
N LYS A 88 4.65 -2.48 -21.28
CA LYS A 88 3.91 -2.81 -20.05
C LYS A 88 4.70 -3.61 -19.02
N ILE A 89 5.74 -4.34 -19.46
CA ILE A 89 6.47 -5.27 -18.60
C ILE A 89 7.74 -4.62 -18.06
N PHE A 90 8.48 -3.91 -18.90
CA PHE A 90 9.79 -3.32 -18.55
C PHE A 90 9.79 -1.79 -18.60
N GLY A 91 8.68 -1.17 -18.97
CA GLY A 91 8.55 0.28 -18.92
C GLY A 91 8.65 0.77 -17.48
N TYR A 92 9.41 1.84 -17.28
CA TYR A 92 9.56 2.48 -15.98
C TYR A 92 9.01 3.90 -16.04
N ASP A 93 8.16 4.21 -15.07
CA ASP A 93 7.67 5.54 -14.80
C ASP A 93 7.78 5.76 -13.28
N PHE A 94 8.28 6.92 -12.87
CA PHE A 94 8.53 7.21 -11.46
C PHE A 94 7.23 7.20 -10.64
N TYR A 95 6.14 7.76 -11.17
CA TYR A 95 4.86 7.77 -10.48
C TYR A 95 4.28 6.35 -10.38
N ALA A 96 4.39 5.55 -11.44
CA ALA A 96 4.02 4.14 -11.36
C ALA A 96 4.80 3.38 -10.29
N GLY A 97 6.12 3.61 -10.21
CA GLY A 97 6.97 3.06 -9.14
C GLY A 97 6.51 3.47 -7.74
N GLN A 98 6.07 4.72 -7.55
CA GLN A 98 5.47 5.18 -6.29
C GLN A 98 4.17 4.43 -5.98
N VAL A 99 3.27 4.27 -6.95
CA VAL A 99 2.01 3.52 -6.76
C VAL A 99 2.27 2.05 -6.44
N TYR A 100 3.28 1.43 -7.08
CA TYR A 100 3.69 0.05 -6.77
C TYR A 100 4.30 -0.08 -5.37
N ALA A 101 5.09 0.90 -4.94
CA ALA A 101 5.63 0.94 -3.58
C ALA A 101 4.51 1.07 -2.54
N ILE A 102 3.49 1.90 -2.80
CA ILE A 102 2.28 1.98 -1.97
C ILE A 102 1.53 0.65 -1.97
N ALA A 103 1.37 -0.01 -3.11
CA ALA A 103 0.68 -1.30 -3.17
C ALA A 103 1.42 -2.42 -2.42
N CYS A 104 2.75 -2.34 -2.36
CA CYS A 104 3.60 -3.36 -1.74
C CYS A 104 3.73 -3.21 -0.20
N GLY A 105 3.72 -1.98 0.31
CA GLY A 105 3.90 -1.68 1.74
C GLY A 105 2.59 -1.65 2.50
#